data_AF-A0AAE6XQK8-F1
#
_entry.id   AF-A0AAE6XQK8-F1
#
_cell.length_a   1.000
_cell.length_b   1.000
_cell.length_c   1.000
_cell.angle_alpha   90.00
_cell.angle_beta   90.00
_cell.angle_gamma   90.00
#
_symmetry.space_group_name_H-M   'P 1'
#
loop_
_entity.id
_entity.type
_entity.pdbx_description
1 polymer ?
#
loop_
_entity_poly.entity_id
_entity_poly.type
_entity_poly.pdbx_seq_one_letter_code
_entity_poly.pdbx_strand_id
1 'polypeptide(L)' 'MSMTTSTTTSGIPRTAGKTWVAFGATGALASIHSHEDGYEVRALHRGVVAGTYPTLEIAKSALRASQHDDIRFQEH' A
#
# COMPACT_ATOMS: atom_id res chain seq x y z
N MET A 1 1.75 24.88 28.77
CA MET A 1 1.72 23.48 28.32
C MET A 1 0.29 23.15 27.94
N SER A 2 0.03 22.76 26.69
CA SER A 2 -1.10 21.89 26.25
C SER A 2 -1.16 21.85 24.73
N MET A 3 -0.47 20.84 24.19
CA MET A 3 -0.85 19.88 23.13
C MET A 3 -1.60 20.40 21.89
N THR A 4 -0.90 20.26 20.76
CA THR A 4 -1.29 20.52 19.37
C THR A 4 -2.63 19.90 18.96
N THR A 5 -3.52 20.71 18.37
CA THR A 5 -4.72 20.27 17.68
C THR A 5 -4.36 19.59 16.36
N SER A 6 -4.46 18.28 16.28
CA SER A 6 -4.43 17.54 15.01
C SER A 6 -5.80 17.66 14.34
N THR A 7 -5.86 18.43 13.26
CA THR A 7 -7.05 18.65 12.44
C THR A 7 -7.46 17.36 11.74
N THR A 8 -8.47 16.66 12.25
CA THR A 8 -9.12 15.54 11.55
C THR A 8 -9.96 16.09 10.40
N THR A 9 -9.46 15.96 9.17
CA THR A 9 -10.20 16.32 7.94
C THR A 9 -11.22 15.24 7.58
N SER A 10 -12.39 15.74 7.18
CA SER A 10 -13.66 15.08 6.95
C SER A 10 -13.75 14.32 5.61
N GLY A 11 -14.40 13.14 5.61
CA GLY A 11 -15.41 12.81 4.60
C GLY A 11 -15.03 12.26 3.22
N ILE A 12 -14.20 11.22 3.10
CA ILE A 12 -14.08 10.38 1.89
C ILE A 12 -14.69 8.99 2.16
N PRO A 13 -15.42 8.38 1.21
CA PRO A 13 -16.15 7.13 1.42
C PRO A 13 -15.22 6.08 2.03
N ARG A 14 -15.73 5.40 3.07
CA ARG A 14 -14.99 4.57 4.00
C ARG A 14 -14.46 3.30 3.33
N THR A 15 -13.45 3.42 2.48
CA THR A 15 -12.48 2.33 2.29
C THR A 15 -11.58 2.42 3.51
N ALA A 16 -12.02 1.83 4.64
CA ALA A 16 -11.29 1.82 5.91
C ALA A 16 -10.10 0.86 5.83
N GLY A 17 -9.20 1.12 4.88
CA GLY A 17 -8.06 0.31 4.59
C GLY A 17 -6.77 1.12 4.59
N LYS A 18 -5.78 0.64 5.34
CA LYS A 18 -4.40 1.12 5.23
C LYS A 18 -3.89 0.85 3.82
N THR A 19 -3.07 1.77 3.30
CA THR A 19 -2.42 1.59 2.00
C THR A 19 -0.92 1.50 2.19
N TRP A 20 -0.26 0.58 1.50
CA TRP A 20 1.19 0.46 1.49
C TRP A 20 1.72 0.69 0.08
N VAL A 21 2.60 1.66 -0.09
CA VAL A 21 3.25 1.92 -1.37
C VAL A 21 4.63 1.28 -1.37
N ALA A 22 4.87 0.42 -2.35
CA ALA A 22 6.15 -0.21 -2.61
C ALA A 22 7.00 0.71 -3.49
N PHE A 23 8.06 1.27 -2.90
CA PHE A 23 9.04 2.12 -3.56
C PHE A 23 10.30 1.31 -3.87
N GLY A 24 10.76 1.35 -5.12
CA GLY A 24 12.10 0.89 -5.50
C GLY A 24 13.00 2.05 -5.88
N ALA A 25 14.20 1.74 -6.37
CA ALA A 25 15.24 2.72 -6.70
C ALA A 25 14.78 3.87 -7.63
N THR A 26 13.83 3.62 -8.53
CA THR A 26 13.34 4.61 -9.50
C THR A 26 12.03 5.30 -9.05
N GLY A 27 11.44 4.89 -7.93
CA GLY A 27 10.18 5.44 -7.43
C GLY A 27 9.14 4.38 -7.09
N ALA A 28 7.86 4.78 -7.04
CA ALA A 28 6.76 3.89 -6.66
C ALA A 28 6.50 2.82 -7.74
N LEU A 29 6.65 1.55 -7.36
CA LEU A 29 6.51 0.38 -8.22
C LEU A 29 5.10 -0.23 -8.12
N ALA A 30 4.56 -0.30 -6.90
CA ALA A 30 3.23 -0.84 -6.64
C ALA A 30 2.59 -0.19 -5.42
N SER A 31 1.27 -0.35 -5.27
CA SER A 31 0.51 0.03 -4.09
C SER A 31 -0.35 -1.14 -3.63
N ILE A 32 -0.46 -1.33 -2.33
CA ILE A 32 -1.25 -2.37 -1.68
C ILE A 32 -2.37 -1.67 -0.95
N HIS A 33 -3.61 -1.95 -1.31
CA HIS A 33 -4.80 -1.40 -0.68
C HIS A 33 -5.41 -2.49 0.18
N SER A 34 -5.54 -2.29 1.50
CA SER A 34 -6.35 -3.23 2.27
C SER A 34 -7.83 -3.01 1.98
N HIS A 35 -8.53 -4.10 1.77
CA HIS A 35 -9.95 -4.23 1.62
C HIS A 35 -10.52 -5.07 2.78
N GLU A 36 -11.83 -5.06 2.94
CA GLU A 36 -12.52 -5.90 3.92
C GLU A 36 -12.27 -7.40 3.71
N ASP A 37 -12.05 -7.82 2.46
CA ASP A 37 -11.82 -9.22 2.06
C ASP A 37 -10.33 -9.58 1.87
N GLY A 38 -9.39 -8.65 2.03
CA GLY A 38 -7.96 -8.92 1.84
C GLY A 38 -7.12 -7.71 1.43
N TYR A 39 -6.08 -7.95 0.64
CA TYR A 39 -5.08 -6.95 0.24
C TYR A 39 -4.92 -6.96 -1.28
N GLU A 40 -5.39 -5.90 -1.94
CA GLU A 40 -5.27 -5.74 -3.38
C GLU A 40 -3.94 -5.07 -3.73
N VAL A 41 -3.12 -5.73 -4.54
CA VAL A 41 -1.87 -5.17 -5.05
C VAL A 41 -2.07 -4.62 -6.44
N ARG A 42 -1.77 -3.34 -6.63
CA ARG A 42 -1.78 -2.64 -7.91
C ARG A 42 -0.38 -2.25 -8.33
N ALA A 43 0.06 -2.71 -9.51
CA ALA A 43 1.32 -2.27 -10.09
C ALA A 43 1.14 -0.90 -10.75
N LEU A 44 1.95 0.09 -10.34
CA LEU A 44 1.87 1.46 -10.86
C LEU A 44 2.48 1.58 -12.27
N HIS A 45 3.46 0.74 -12.60
CA HIS A 45 4.13 0.77 -13.91
C HIS A 45 3.21 0.40 -15.09
N ARG A 46 2.21 -0.48 -14.86
CA ARG A 46 1.32 -0.98 -15.92
C ARG A 46 -0.14 -0.58 -15.74
N GLY A 47 -0.52 -0.05 -14.56
CA GLY A 47 -1.92 0.14 -14.19
C GLY A 47 -2.69 -1.18 -14.08
N VAL A 48 -1.99 -2.31 -13.96
CA VAL A 48 -2.59 -3.65 -13.88
C VAL A 48 -2.59 -4.09 -12.41
N VAL A 49 -3.71 -4.65 -11.97
CA VAL A 49 -3.83 -5.32 -10.67
C VAL A 49 -2.92 -6.54 -10.70
N ALA A 50 -1.89 -6.55 -9.85
CA ALA A 50 -0.93 -7.66 -9.75
C ALA A 50 -1.57 -8.89 -9.09
N GLY A 51 -2.59 -8.67 -8.25
CA GLY A 51 -3.39 -9.72 -7.62
C GLY A 51 -3.96 -9.28 -6.28
N THR A 52 -4.95 -10.03 -5.81
CA THR A 52 -5.50 -9.88 -4.45
C THR A 52 -4.97 -11.01 -3.58
N TYR A 53 -4.43 -10.64 -2.43
CA TYR A 53 -3.81 -11.56 -1.48
C TYR A 53 -4.58 -11.53 -0.16
N PRO A 54 -4.69 -12.66 0.54
CA PRO A 54 -5.44 -12.72 1.80
C PRO A 54 -4.72 -11.98 2.95
N THR A 55 -3.39 -11.79 2.87
CA THR A 55 -2.62 -11.07 3.88
C THR A 55 -1.56 -10.15 3.28
N LEU A 56 -1.23 -9.08 4.02
CA LEU A 56 -0.20 -8.11 3.65
C LEU A 56 1.18 -8.75 3.44
N GLU A 57 1.55 -9.73 4.28
CA GLU A 57 2.86 -10.36 4.21
C GLU A 57 3.04 -11.20 2.94
N ILE A 58 1.97 -11.84 2.44
CA ILE A 58 1.99 -12.54 1.15
C ILE A 58 2.11 -11.53 0.00
N ALA A 59 1.34 -10.44 0.06
CA ALA A 59 1.44 -9.35 -0.92
C ALA A 59 2.86 -8.75 -0.98
N LYS A 60 3.48 -8.47 0.18
CA LYS A 60 4.86 -7.96 0.28
C LYS A 60 5.89 -8.97 -0.22
N SER A 61 5.71 -10.25 0.11
CA SER A 61 6.58 -11.32 -0.37
C SER A 61 6.51 -11.49 -1.89
N ALA A 62 5.30 -11.44 -2.47
CA ALA A 62 5.11 -11.51 -3.93
C ALA A 62 5.75 -10.31 -4.65
N LEU A 63 5.62 -9.11 -4.09
CA LEU A 63 6.28 -7.92 -4.61
C LEU A 63 7.81 -8.02 -4.49
N ARG A 64 8.34 -8.50 -3.36
CA ARG A 64 9.78 -8.77 -3.18
C ARG A 64 10.34 -9.85 -4.11
N ALA A 65 9.56 -10.88 -4.41
CA ALA A 65 9.95 -11.89 -5.38
C ALA A 65 9.98 -11.33 -6.82
N SER A 66 9.12 -10.35 -7.13
CA SER A 66 9.00 -9.77 -8.47
C SER A 66 9.98 -8.62 -8.72
N GLN A 67 10.33 -7.83 -7.71
CA GLN A 67 11.27 -6.71 -7.84
C GLN A 67 12.49 -6.96 -6.96
N HIS A 68 13.67 -6.84 -7.58
CA HIS A 68 14.97 -7.18 -7.01
C HIS A 68 15.25 -6.39 -5.70
N ASP A 69 15.23 -7.10 -4.57
CA ASP A 69 15.64 -6.83 -3.16
C ASP A 69 15.45 -5.42 -2.52
N ASP A 70 15.70 -4.32 -3.22
CA ASP A 70 15.66 -2.94 -2.68
C ASP A 70 14.27 -2.30 -2.75
N ILE A 71 13.23 -3.03 -2.33
CA ILE A 71 11.88 -2.45 -2.25
C ILE A 71 11.56 -2.08 -0.80
N ARG A 72 11.15 -0.84 -0.58
CA ARG A 72 10.63 -0.36 0.71
C ARG A 72 9.14 -0.13 0.64
N PHE A 73 8.44 -0.59 1.67
CA PHE A 73 7.00 -0.38 1.81
C PHE A 73 6.75 0.77 2.78
N GLN A 74 6.06 1.83 2.33
CA GLN A 74 5.61 2.94 3.18
C GLN A 74 4.10 2.86 3.37
N GLU A 75 3.65 2.92 4.63
CA GLU A 75 2.23 3.04 4.98
C GLU A 75 1.78 4.49 4.83
N HIS A 76 0.64 4.69 4.16
CA HIS A 76 -0.02 5.98 3.96
C HIS A 76 -1.49 5.92 4.37
#